data_AF-A0A950WP19-F1
#
_entry.id   AF-A0A950WP19-F1
#
_cell.length_a   1.000
_cell.length_b   1.000
_cell.length_c   1.000
_cell.angle_alpha   90.00
_cell.angle_beta   90.00
_cell.angle_gamma   90.00
#
_symmetry.space_group_name_H-M   'P 1'
#
loop_
_entity.id
_entity.type
_entity.pdbx_description
1 polymer ?
#
loop_
_entity_poly.entity_id
_entity_poly.type
_entity_poly.pdbx_seq_one_letter_code
_entity_poly.pdbx_strand_id
1 'polypeptide(L)'
;MPVFAMRCHAGPLAGATFQVTDPGNALIRGQCADIGKTKGPILRNVAARPLYFHNGSAAGLEHVVDFYDTRFGIGFTEGEEVDLVAFLNSL
;
A
#
# COMPACT_ATOMS: atom_id res chain seq x y z
N MET A 1 2.85 -4.45 -13.81
CA MET A 1 1.95 -5.52 -13.29
C MET A 1 0.56 -5.36 -13.88
N PRO A 2 -0.25 -6.42 -14.00
CA PRO A 2 -1.62 -6.32 -14.47
C PRO A 2 -2.46 -5.45 -13.53
N VAL A 3 -3.44 -4.76 -14.08
CA VAL A 3 -4.45 -4.00 -13.34
C VAL A 3 -5.79 -4.70 -13.57
N PHE A 4 -6.49 -5.00 -12.49
CA PHE A 4 -7.79 -5.64 -12.49
C PHE A 4 -8.88 -4.60 -12.24
N ALA A 5 -9.94 -4.64 -13.05
CA ALA A 5 -11.16 -3.91 -12.82
C ALA A 5 -12.15 -4.81 -12.06
N MET A 6 -12.45 -4.46 -10.80
CA MET A 6 -13.39 -5.20 -9.97
C MET A 6 -14.68 -4.43 -9.77
N ARG A 7 -15.81 -5.01 -10.20
CA ARG A 7 -17.14 -4.44 -9.99
C ARG A 7 -17.83 -5.09 -8.80
N CYS A 8 -18.39 -4.25 -7.95
CA CYS A 8 -19.18 -4.67 -6.80
C CYS A 8 -20.65 -4.79 -7.17
N HIS A 9 -21.24 -5.97 -6.95
CA HIS A 9 -22.64 -6.24 -7.29
C HIS A 9 -23.60 -6.16 -6.10
N ALA A 10 -23.10 -6.22 -4.87
CA ALA A 10 -23.91 -6.23 -3.66
C ALA A 10 -23.19 -5.54 -2.47
N GLY A 11 -23.96 -5.22 -1.43
CA GLY A 11 -23.46 -4.55 -0.22
C GLY A 11 -23.33 -3.03 -0.35
N PRO A 12 -22.73 -2.36 0.65
CA PRO A 12 -22.63 -0.89 0.69
C PRO A 12 -21.88 -0.25 -0.48
N LEU A 13 -21.05 -1.02 -1.19
CA LEU A 13 -20.26 -0.59 -2.34
C LEU A 13 -20.85 -1.07 -3.67
N ALA A 14 -22.10 -1.56 -3.70
CA ALA A 14 -22.73 -2.03 -4.93
C ALA A 14 -22.75 -0.93 -6.01
N GLY A 15 -22.42 -1.31 -7.24
CA GLY A 15 -22.28 -0.39 -8.38
C GLY A 15 -20.89 0.22 -8.54
N ALA A 16 -20.06 0.26 -7.49
CA ALA A 16 -18.70 0.76 -7.56
C ALA A 16 -17.80 -0.17 -8.40
N THR A 17 -16.82 0.44 -9.08
CA THR A 17 -15.75 -0.28 -9.78
C THR A 17 -14.40 0.21 -9.29
N PHE A 18 -13.53 -0.72 -8.92
CA PHE A 18 -12.20 -0.45 -8.40
C PHE A 18 -11.15 -0.93 -9.40
N GLN A 19 -10.09 -0.14 -9.57
CA GLN A 19 -8.88 -0.54 -10.30
C GLN A 19 -7.82 -0.90 -9.28
N VAL A 20 -7.35 -2.15 -9.31
CA VAL A 20 -6.34 -2.64 -8.35
C VAL A 20 -5.29 -3.48 -9.05
N THR A 21 -4.07 -3.44 -8.56
CA THR A 21 -3.01 -4.34 -9.04
C THR A 21 -3.10 -5.74 -8.42
N ASP A 22 -3.67 -5.82 -7.22
CA ASP A 22 -3.96 -7.07 -6.50
C ASP A 22 -5.26 -6.90 -5.69
N PRO A 23 -6.29 -7.74 -5.93
CA PRO A 23 -7.52 -7.77 -5.14
C PRO A 23 -7.33 -8.04 -3.64
N GLY A 24 -6.24 -8.70 -3.24
CA GLY A 24 -5.90 -8.98 -1.85
C GLY A 24 -6.97 -9.82 -1.14
N ASN A 25 -7.32 -9.41 0.09
CA ASN A 25 -8.24 -10.12 0.97
C ASN A 25 -9.66 -10.29 0.38
N ALA A 26 -10.05 -9.48 -0.62
CA ALA A 26 -11.32 -9.66 -1.31
C ALA A 26 -11.45 -11.03 -1.98
N LEU A 27 -10.35 -11.64 -2.46
CA LEU A 27 -10.40 -12.99 -3.05
C LEU A 27 -10.63 -14.08 -2.00
N ILE A 28 -10.26 -13.81 -0.75
CA ILE A 28 -10.42 -14.77 0.35
C ILE A 28 -11.80 -14.62 0.99
N ARG A 29 -12.23 -13.38 1.23
CA ARG A 29 -13.47 -13.09 1.98
C ARG A 29 -14.69 -12.86 1.10
N GLY A 30 -14.49 -12.58 -0.19
CA GLY A 30 -15.57 -12.24 -1.13
C GLY A 30 -16.24 -10.88 -0.87
N GLN A 31 -15.65 -10.03 -0.03
CA GLN A 31 -16.24 -8.74 0.36
C GLN A 31 -15.60 -7.59 -0.41
N CYS A 32 -16.45 -6.76 -1.02
CA CYS A 32 -16.02 -5.56 -1.73
C CYS A 32 -15.26 -4.56 -0.85
N ALA A 33 -15.58 -4.48 0.44
CA ALA A 33 -14.90 -3.61 1.38
C ALA A 33 -13.43 -4.03 1.62
N ASP A 34 -13.04 -5.24 1.22
CA ASP A 34 -11.69 -5.77 1.41
C ASP A 34 -10.84 -5.76 0.12
N ILE A 35 -11.35 -5.14 -0.95
CA ILE A 35 -10.61 -4.97 -2.21
C ILE A 35 -9.33 -4.17 -1.97
N GLY A 36 -8.19 -4.75 -2.35
CA GLY A 36 -6.86 -4.14 -2.20
C GLY A 36 -6.32 -4.16 -0.77
N LYS A 37 -7.07 -4.68 0.21
CA LYS A 37 -6.55 -4.85 1.57
C LYS A 37 -5.65 -6.07 1.62
N THR A 38 -4.45 -5.89 2.17
CA THR A 38 -3.47 -6.95 2.41
C THR A 38 -3.06 -6.95 3.87
N LYS A 39 -2.37 -8.00 4.30
CA LYS A 39 -1.75 -8.02 5.62
C LYS A 39 -0.60 -7.00 5.64
N GLY A 40 -0.51 -6.20 6.71
CA GLY A 40 0.64 -5.34 6.94
C GLY A 40 1.96 -6.13 6.96
N PRO A 41 3.00 -5.66 6.26
CA PRO A 41 4.31 -6.29 6.27
C PRO A 41 5.00 -6.11 7.63
N ILE A 42 5.96 -6.98 7.94
CA ILE A 42 6.89 -6.78 9.06
C ILE A 42 7.98 -5.82 8.57
N LEU A 43 8.32 -4.81 9.37
CA LEU A 43 9.29 -3.78 8.98
C LEU A 43 10.74 -4.07 9.42
N ARG A 44 10.97 -5.15 10.17
CA ARG A 44 12.32 -5.59 10.54
C ARG A 44 13.14 -5.93 9.29
N ASN A 45 14.36 -5.41 9.18
CA ASN A 45 15.22 -5.52 8.00
C ASN A 45 14.53 -5.06 6.69
N VAL A 46 13.65 -4.05 6.75
CA VAL A 46 12.90 -3.61 5.55
C VAL A 46 13.84 -3.02 4.49
N ALA A 47 14.86 -2.26 4.90
CA ALA A 47 15.80 -1.63 3.98
C ALA A 47 16.59 -2.62 3.10
N ALA A 48 16.79 -3.86 3.57
CA ALA A 48 17.49 -4.89 2.83
C ALA A 48 16.62 -5.59 1.76
N ARG A 49 15.36 -5.16 1.57
CA ARG A 49 14.37 -5.86 0.72
C ARG A 49 13.65 -4.95 -0.31
N PRO A 50 14.38 -4.19 -1.15
CA PRO A 50 13.75 -3.52 -2.30
C PRO A 50 13.35 -4.55 -3.39
N LEU A 51 12.39 -4.29 -4.28
CA LEU A 51 11.44 -3.18 -4.41
C LEU A 51 10.26 -3.31 -3.42
N TYR A 52 9.65 -2.20 -3.02
CA TYR A 52 8.61 -2.15 -1.98
C TYR A 52 7.18 -2.21 -2.53
N PHE A 53 6.22 -2.48 -1.63
CA PHE A 53 4.82 -2.85 -1.89
C PHE A 53 4.66 -4.22 -2.54
N HIS A 54 3.44 -4.77 -2.49
CA HIS A 54 3.14 -6.11 -3.02
C HIS A 54 3.35 -6.23 -4.53
N ASN A 55 3.38 -5.10 -5.23
CA ASN A 55 3.61 -5.00 -6.68
C ASN A 55 4.99 -4.45 -7.07
N GLY A 56 5.86 -4.17 -6.09
CA GLY A 56 7.19 -3.62 -6.35
C GLY A 56 7.19 -2.19 -6.92
N SER A 57 6.13 -1.39 -6.73
CA SER A 57 6.03 -0.09 -7.39
C SER A 57 6.88 1.02 -6.78
N ALA A 58 7.40 0.85 -5.57
CA ALA A 58 8.32 1.81 -4.95
C ALA A 58 9.75 1.27 -4.95
N ALA A 59 10.67 2.06 -5.52
CA ALA A 59 12.07 1.66 -5.66
C ALA A 59 12.91 1.85 -4.39
N GLY A 60 12.49 2.76 -3.51
CA GLY A 60 13.21 3.22 -2.32
C GLY A 60 12.26 3.42 -1.14
N LEU A 61 12.82 3.54 0.06
CA LEU A 61 12.04 3.80 1.28
C LEU A 61 11.45 5.22 1.27
N GLU A 62 12.13 6.14 0.59
CA GLU A 62 11.71 7.51 0.33
C GLU A 62 10.35 7.49 -0.38
N HIS A 63 10.25 6.79 -1.51
CA HIS A 63 8.98 6.60 -2.23
C HIS A 63 7.89 5.92 -1.39
N VAL A 64 8.27 5.08 -0.42
CA VAL A 64 7.30 4.46 0.51
C VAL A 64 6.77 5.48 1.50
N VAL A 65 7.65 6.31 2.07
CA VAL A 65 7.28 7.38 3.00
C VAL A 65 6.40 8.41 2.28
N ASP A 66 6.80 8.90 1.11
CA ASP A 66 6.04 9.87 0.30
C ASP A 66 4.63 9.36 -0.02
N PHE A 67 4.52 8.07 -0.37
CA PHE A 67 3.24 7.44 -0.66
C PHE A 67 2.32 7.48 0.56
N TYR A 68 2.83 7.17 1.75
CA TYR A 68 2.02 7.17 2.96
C TYR A 68 1.74 8.57 3.50
N ASP A 69 2.67 9.51 3.34
CA ASP A 69 2.43 10.93 3.62
C ASP A 69 1.26 11.44 2.79
N THR A 70 1.29 11.24 1.47
CA THR A 70 0.21 11.65 0.56
C THR A 70 -1.10 10.92 0.88
N ARG A 71 -1.04 9.60 1.11
CA ARG A 71 -2.23 8.76 1.32
C ARG A 71 -3.00 9.16 2.58
N PHE A 72 -2.28 9.53 3.64
CA PHE A 72 -2.88 9.87 4.93
C PHE A 72 -2.93 11.38 5.19
N GLY A 73 -2.32 12.19 4.33
CA GLY A 73 -2.21 13.64 4.51
C GLY A 73 -1.46 13.99 5.80
N ILE A 74 -0.34 13.31 6.06
CA ILE A 74 0.39 13.45 7.32
C ILE A 74 1.04 14.84 7.40
N GLY A 75 1.66 15.29 6.30
CA GLY A 75 2.27 16.61 6.17
C GLY A 75 3.67 16.65 6.79
N PHE A 76 4.48 15.62 6.53
CA PHE A 76 5.87 15.63 6.97
C PHE A 76 6.64 16.82 6.40
N THR A 77 7.52 17.36 7.22
CA THR A 77 8.60 18.21 6.74
C THR A 77 9.70 17.35 6.11
N GLU A 78 10.51 17.95 5.23
CA GLU A 78 11.65 17.25 4.59
C GLU A 78 12.59 16.60 5.63
N GLY A 79 12.81 17.25 6.77
CA GLY A 79 13.61 16.68 7.86
C GLY A 79 12.98 15.44 8.50
N GLU A 80 11.66 15.44 8.72
CA GLU A 80 10.95 14.30 9.29
C GLU A 80 10.92 13.10 8.33
N GLU A 81 10.81 13.34 7.02
CA GLU A 81 10.92 12.28 6.01
C GLU A 81 12.30 11.63 6.04
N VAL A 82 13.37 12.43 6.07
CA VAL A 82 14.75 11.96 6.18
C VAL A 82 14.97 11.15 7.45
N ASP A 83 14.48 11.63 8.59
CA ASP A 83 14.61 10.96 9.87
C ASP A 83 13.83 9.63 9.89
N LEU A 84 12.63 9.59 9.32
CA LEU A 84 11.84 8.37 9.22
C LEU A 84 12.52 7.34 8.31
N VAL A 85 13.04 7.75 7.17
CA VAL A 85 13.82 6.87 6.30
C VAL A 85 15.07 6.35 7.02
N ALA A 86 15.80 7.19 7.75
CA ALA A 86 16.95 6.78 8.54
C ALA A 86 16.56 5.75 9.62
N PHE A 87 15.43 5.96 10.30
CA PHE A 87 14.89 4.99 11.25
C PHE A 87 14.57 3.64 10.57
N LEU A 88 13.88 3.64 9.43
CA LEU A 88 13.55 2.42 8.68
C LEU A 88 14.80 1.67 8.21
N ASN A 89 15.90 2.38 7.92
CA ASN A 89 17.20 1.79 7.61
C ASN A 89 17.88 1.09 8.79
N SER A 90 17.47 1.40 10.03
CA SER A 90 18.03 0.81 11.26
C SER A 90 17.29 -0.44 11.77
N LEU A 91 16.14 -0.79 11.16
CA LEU A 91 15.25 -1.87 11.59
C LEU A 91 15.70 -3.28 11.18
#